data_AF-A0A553FS69-F1
#
_entry.id   AF-A0A553FS69-F1
#
_cell.length_a   1.000
_cell.length_b   1.000
_cell.length_c   1.000
_cell.angle_alpha   90.00
_cell.angle_beta   90.00
_cell.angle_gamma   90.00
#
_symmetry.space_group_name_H-M   'P 1'
#
loop_
_entity.id
_entity.type
_entity.pdbx_description
1 polymer ?
#
loop_
_entity_poly.entity_id
_entity_poly.type
_entity_poly.pdbx_seq_one_letter_code
_entity_poly.pdbx_strand_id
1 'polypeptide(L)'
;MKALFRYTLRILSTLLLLVVVVLVTVLLQQVDPEQKRPAIETYSFADTLANREYDLDSLRAIIGDNKGLPEGFEIAAAIAYSAYPQLKEVNIDMILTQTGAPMEATVDIWSLFGSGKHRQYLILLNDAQNTFFDPILLRALPFDAQVGILAHELGHVAYYHKLSLFQFGKWGLKYLKSNEFRASHERTTDLMPVYHGLGSQIYQYASFVRNDPTCKSLYEMEKDFIDTYYMTDRELWEVINE
;
A
#
# COMPACT_ATOMS: atom_id res chain seq x y z
N MET A 1 23.64 -46.88 -7.73
CA MET A 1 22.40 -46.56 -6.99
C MET A 1 22.61 -46.04 -5.56
N LYS A 2 23.22 -46.79 -4.62
CA LYS A 2 23.35 -46.35 -3.21
C LYS A 2 24.19 -45.08 -2.97
N ALA A 3 25.18 -44.79 -3.83
CA ALA A 3 25.97 -43.55 -3.74
C ALA A 3 25.16 -42.33 -4.23
N LEU A 4 24.46 -42.48 -5.35
CA LEU A 4 23.58 -41.45 -5.91
C LEU A 4 22.45 -41.10 -4.92
N PHE A 5 21.82 -42.11 -4.30
CA PHE A 5 20.78 -41.92 -3.29
C PHE A 5 21.27 -41.18 -2.03
N ARG A 6 22.50 -41.47 -1.56
CA ARG A 6 23.10 -40.75 -0.43
C ARG A 6 23.45 -39.30 -0.78
N TYR A 7 23.86 -39.06 -2.02
CA TYR A 7 24.17 -37.71 -2.51
C TYR A 7 22.91 -36.86 -2.66
N THR A 8 21.85 -37.40 -3.25
CA THR A 8 20.55 -36.72 -3.34
C THR A 8 19.96 -36.46 -1.96
N LEU A 9 20.02 -37.42 -1.03
CA LEU A 9 19.54 -37.23 0.34
C LEU A 9 20.33 -36.13 1.08
N ARG A 10 21.65 -36.04 0.87
CA ARG A 10 22.47 -34.96 1.42
C ARG A 10 22.06 -33.60 0.87
N ILE A 11 21.89 -33.48 -0.45
CA ILE A 11 21.42 -32.23 -1.09
C ILE A 11 20.07 -31.81 -0.52
N LEU A 12 19.11 -32.74 -0.44
CA LEU A 12 17.78 -32.48 0.12
C LEU A 12 17.87 -32.03 1.58
N SER A 13 18.71 -32.69 2.40
CA SER A 13 18.90 -32.29 3.80
C SER A 13 19.54 -30.90 3.94
N THR A 14 20.49 -30.54 3.07
CA THR A 14 21.11 -29.21 3.09
C THR A 14 20.16 -28.12 2.63
N LEU A 15 19.33 -28.39 1.62
CA LEU A 15 18.29 -27.46 1.18
C LEU A 15 17.24 -27.27 2.28
N LEU A 16 16.81 -28.35 2.93
CA LEU A 16 15.88 -28.28 4.06
C LEU A 16 16.47 -27.47 5.22
N LEU A 17 17.74 -27.69 5.57
CA LEU A 17 18.41 -26.92 6.61
C LEU A 17 18.46 -25.43 6.25
N LEU A 18 18.78 -25.08 5.01
CA LEU A 18 18.80 -23.68 4.55
C LEU A 18 17.42 -23.03 4.67
N VAL A 19 16.36 -23.73 4.26
CA VAL A 19 14.97 -23.26 4.42
C VAL A 19 14.63 -23.05 5.90
N VAL A 20 14.99 -24.00 6.77
CA VAL A 20 14.76 -23.88 8.23
C VAL A 20 15.51 -22.68 8.80
N VAL A 21 16.77 -22.47 8.41
CA VAL A 21 17.55 -21.31 8.87
C VAL A 21 16.88 -20.01 8.43
N VAL A 22 16.48 -19.87 7.17
CA VAL A 22 15.78 -18.68 6.66
C VAL A 22 14.47 -18.45 7.43
N LEU A 23 13.67 -19.50 7.64
CA LEU A 23 12.42 -19.40 8.40
C LEU A 23 12.67 -18.96 9.85
N VAL A 24 13.66 -19.53 10.52
CA VAL A 24 14.05 -19.12 11.89
C VAL A 24 14.51 -17.66 11.89
N THR A 25 15.33 -17.24 10.92
CA THR A 25 15.78 -15.83 10.80
C THR A 25 14.61 -14.88 10.64
N VAL A 26 13.60 -15.23 9.82
CA VAL A 26 12.36 -14.46 9.68
C VAL A 26 11.61 -14.43 11.01
N LEU A 27 11.40 -15.58 11.66
CA LEU A 27 10.64 -15.68 12.91
C LEU A 27 11.25 -14.88 14.06
N LEU A 28 12.57 -14.74 14.10
CA LEU A 28 13.31 -13.96 15.10
C LEU A 28 13.23 -12.44 14.88
N GLN A 29 12.80 -11.97 13.71
CA GLN A 29 12.66 -10.54 13.46
C GLN A 29 11.57 -9.93 14.33
N GLN A 30 11.78 -8.68 14.72
CA GLN A 30 10.77 -7.82 15.32
C GLN A 30 10.30 -6.80 14.29
N VAL A 31 8.98 -6.64 14.21
CA VAL A 31 8.30 -5.69 13.34
C VAL A 31 7.13 -5.10 14.11
N ASP A 32 7.05 -3.77 14.05
CA ASP A 32 6.03 -2.91 14.66
C ASP A 32 4.93 -2.70 13.61
N PRO A 33 3.66 -3.05 13.87
CA PRO A 33 2.60 -2.80 12.89
C PRO A 33 2.39 -1.31 12.63
N GLU A 34 2.70 -0.45 13.60
CA GLU A 34 2.33 0.96 13.56
C GLU A 34 3.21 1.80 12.62
N GLN A 35 2.56 2.56 11.76
CA GLN A 35 3.19 3.66 11.04
C GLN A 35 3.17 4.94 11.90
N LYS A 36 4.32 5.59 12.01
CA LYS A 36 4.48 6.82 12.81
C LYS A 36 4.55 8.03 11.91
N ARG A 37 4.05 9.17 12.39
CA ARG A 37 4.17 10.47 11.70
C ARG A 37 5.63 10.72 11.32
N PRO A 38 5.95 10.89 10.02
CA PRO A 38 7.30 11.15 9.57
C PRO A 38 7.76 12.56 9.94
N ALA A 39 9.05 12.72 10.23
CA ALA A 39 9.68 14.02 10.44
C ALA A 39 10.19 14.57 9.08
N ILE A 40 9.27 14.93 8.20
CA ILE A 40 9.55 15.45 6.86
C ILE A 40 8.76 16.75 6.61
N GLU A 41 9.19 17.53 5.63
CA GLU A 41 8.40 18.64 5.14
C GLU A 41 7.10 18.12 4.53
N THR A 42 5.98 18.71 4.95
CA THR A 42 4.65 18.37 4.46
C THR A 42 4.20 19.42 3.46
N TYR A 43 3.73 18.97 2.30
CA TYR A 43 3.07 19.86 1.36
C TYR A 43 1.62 20.09 1.82
N SER A 44 1.09 21.27 1.53
CA SER A 44 -0.31 21.59 1.78
C SER A 44 -1.10 21.37 0.49
N PHE A 45 -2.20 20.63 0.60
CA PHE A 45 -3.15 20.40 -0.47
C PHE A 45 -4.48 21.07 -0.14
N ALA A 46 -5.24 21.42 -1.17
CA ALA A 46 -6.60 21.92 -0.98
C ALA A 46 -7.54 20.79 -0.57
N ASP A 47 -8.61 21.14 0.16
CA ASP A 47 -9.62 20.17 0.60
C ASP A 47 -10.27 19.40 -0.56
N THR A 48 -10.43 20.07 -1.72
CA THR A 48 -10.79 19.41 -2.97
C THR A 48 -9.81 19.76 -4.08
N LEU A 49 -9.40 18.71 -4.77
CA LEU A 49 -8.52 18.69 -5.93
C LEU A 49 -9.32 18.55 -7.23
N ALA A 50 -10.59 18.13 -7.15
CA ALA A 50 -11.47 18.03 -8.30
C ALA A 50 -11.68 19.40 -8.99
N ASN A 51 -11.95 19.36 -10.30
CA ASN A 51 -12.22 20.53 -11.15
C ASN A 51 -11.10 21.59 -11.19
N ARG A 52 -9.86 21.17 -10.91
CA ARG A 52 -8.65 21.99 -11.08
C ARG A 52 -7.86 21.51 -12.28
N GLU A 53 -7.11 22.42 -12.89
CA GLU A 53 -6.17 22.08 -13.95
C GLU A 53 -4.82 21.70 -13.35
N TYR A 54 -4.31 20.55 -13.76
CA TYR A 54 -3.00 20.05 -13.36
C TYR A 54 -2.18 19.79 -14.61
N ASP A 55 -0.94 20.27 -14.60
CA ASP A 55 0.03 19.95 -15.63
C ASP A 55 0.83 18.70 -15.21
N LEU A 56 0.66 17.61 -15.97
CA LEU A 56 1.30 16.34 -15.66
C LEU A 56 2.83 16.44 -15.75
N ASP A 57 3.36 17.24 -16.68
CA ASP A 57 4.80 17.38 -16.87
C ASP A 57 5.45 18.12 -15.69
N SER A 58 4.78 19.16 -15.16
CA SER A 58 5.17 19.80 -13.89
C SER A 58 5.14 18.82 -12.71
N LEU A 59 4.12 17.96 -12.62
CA LEU A 59 4.06 16.95 -11.55
C LEU A 59 5.17 15.90 -11.70
N ARG A 60 5.47 15.44 -12.92
CA ARG A 60 6.59 14.51 -13.21
C ARG A 60 7.93 15.05 -12.71
N ALA A 61 8.20 16.33 -12.93
CA ALA A 61 9.42 16.98 -12.43
C ALA A 61 9.55 16.96 -10.90
N ILE A 62 8.42 16.91 -10.18
CA ILE A 62 8.38 16.83 -8.71
C ILE A 62 8.63 15.40 -8.23
N ILE A 63 7.91 14.43 -8.80
CA ILE A 63 7.82 13.05 -8.29
C ILE A 63 9.01 12.14 -8.67
N GLY A 64 9.79 12.54 -9.68
CA GLY A 64 10.96 11.80 -10.17
C GLY A 64 10.64 10.88 -11.35
N ASP A 65 11.69 10.41 -12.04
CA ASP A 65 11.59 9.69 -13.31
C ASP A 65 11.31 8.18 -13.17
N ASN A 66 11.34 7.66 -11.95
CA ASN A 66 11.22 6.24 -11.63
C ASN A 66 9.83 5.86 -11.09
N LYS A 67 8.79 6.48 -11.65
CA LYS A 67 7.40 6.32 -11.26
C LYS A 67 6.56 5.82 -12.44
N GLY A 68 5.97 4.63 -12.28
CA GLY A 68 4.91 4.16 -13.14
C GLY A 68 3.59 4.81 -12.74
N LEU A 69 2.94 5.46 -13.72
CA LEU A 69 1.61 6.05 -13.56
C LEU A 69 0.57 5.17 -14.29
N PRO A 70 -0.60 4.90 -13.68
CA PRO A 70 -1.62 4.07 -14.29
C PRO A 70 -2.41 4.87 -15.33
N GLU A 71 -2.68 4.24 -16.48
CA GLU A 71 -3.39 4.88 -17.60
C GLU A 71 -4.78 5.39 -17.17
N GLY A 72 -5.07 6.65 -17.49
CA GLY A 72 -6.33 7.31 -17.13
C GLY A 72 -6.41 7.85 -15.70
N PHE A 73 -5.38 7.60 -14.87
CA PHE A 73 -5.30 8.04 -13.48
C PHE A 73 -3.98 8.77 -13.19
N GLU A 74 -3.27 9.22 -14.22
CA GLU A 74 -1.91 9.75 -14.12
C GLU A 74 -1.85 10.99 -13.22
N ILE A 75 -2.82 11.89 -13.34
CA ILE A 75 -2.88 13.09 -12.49
C ILE A 75 -3.13 12.71 -11.02
N ALA A 76 -4.10 11.83 -10.75
CA ALA A 76 -4.42 11.41 -9.39
C ALA A 76 -3.20 10.74 -8.72
N ALA A 77 -2.56 9.82 -9.44
CA ALA A 77 -1.33 9.16 -9.01
C ALA A 77 -0.17 10.14 -8.80
N ALA A 78 0.05 11.07 -9.74
CA ALA A 78 1.14 12.04 -9.64
C ALA A 78 0.95 13.02 -8.47
N ILE A 79 -0.29 13.43 -8.18
CA ILE A 79 -0.59 14.22 -6.97
C ILE A 79 -0.30 13.39 -5.72
N ALA A 80 -0.78 12.15 -5.64
CA ALA A 80 -0.51 11.28 -4.50
C ALA A 80 1.01 11.10 -4.28
N TYR A 81 1.79 10.83 -5.34
CA TYR A 81 3.25 10.76 -5.26
C TYR A 81 3.89 12.06 -4.77
N SER A 82 3.40 13.22 -5.23
CA SER A 82 3.96 14.52 -4.85
C SER A 82 3.88 14.78 -3.34
N ALA A 83 2.92 14.16 -2.65
CA ALA A 83 2.79 14.25 -1.21
C ALA A 83 3.88 13.48 -0.43
N TYR A 84 4.60 12.54 -1.07
CA TYR A 84 5.58 11.65 -0.45
C TYR A 84 7.02 11.95 -0.95
N PRO A 85 7.65 13.08 -0.55
CA PRO A 85 8.98 13.46 -1.06
C PRO A 85 10.08 12.43 -0.73
N GLN A 86 9.95 11.68 0.36
CA GLN A 86 10.86 10.59 0.71
C GLN A 86 10.86 9.42 -0.28
N LEU A 87 9.82 9.30 -1.11
CA LEU A 87 9.70 8.27 -2.14
C LEU A 87 10.18 8.74 -3.51
N LYS A 88 10.65 9.99 -3.65
CA LYS A 88 11.08 10.56 -4.92
C LYS A 88 12.10 9.69 -5.67
N GLU A 89 13.09 9.15 -4.97
CA GLU A 89 14.13 8.30 -5.57
C GLU A 89 13.83 6.79 -5.47
N VAL A 90 12.64 6.39 -5.00
CA VAL A 90 12.24 4.98 -4.85
C VAL A 90 11.50 4.51 -6.11
N ASN A 91 11.86 3.34 -6.64
CA ASN A 91 11.20 2.80 -7.84
C ASN A 91 9.85 2.21 -7.47
N ILE A 92 8.78 2.78 -8.03
CA ILE A 92 7.39 2.40 -7.71
C ILE A 92 6.59 2.44 -9.00
N ASP A 93 5.91 1.34 -9.33
CA ASP A 93 4.98 1.29 -10.46
C ASP A 93 3.55 1.07 -9.95
N MET A 94 2.64 1.96 -10.36
CA MET A 94 1.20 1.73 -10.22
C MET A 94 0.68 1.06 -11.49
N ILE A 95 0.16 -0.16 -11.36
CA ILE A 95 -0.16 -1.03 -12.50
C ILE A 95 -1.63 -1.43 -12.44
N LEU A 96 -2.38 -1.16 -13.50
CA LEU A 96 -3.71 -1.73 -13.72
C LEU A 96 -3.59 -3.22 -14.04
N THR A 97 -4.26 -4.06 -13.26
CA THR A 97 -4.21 -5.52 -13.41
C THR A 97 -5.39 -6.19 -12.71
N GLN A 98 -5.64 -7.46 -12.97
CA GLN A 98 -6.68 -8.22 -12.27
C GLN A 98 -6.14 -8.82 -10.98
N THR A 99 -6.63 -8.34 -9.84
CA THR A 99 -6.21 -8.79 -8.50
C THR A 99 -7.40 -9.26 -7.66
N GLY A 100 -7.13 -9.90 -6.52
CA GLY A 100 -8.14 -10.38 -5.58
C GLY A 100 -8.63 -9.32 -4.59
N ALA A 101 -8.12 -8.09 -4.67
CA ALA A 101 -8.45 -6.96 -3.81
C ALA A 101 -8.68 -5.71 -4.68
N PRO A 102 -9.28 -4.62 -4.17
CA PRO A 102 -9.41 -3.39 -4.93
C PRO A 102 -8.05 -2.79 -5.32
N MET A 103 -7.12 -2.74 -4.36
CA MET A 103 -5.75 -2.22 -4.49
C MET A 103 -4.82 -3.01 -3.56
N GLU A 104 -3.55 -3.10 -3.93
CA GLU A 104 -2.52 -3.76 -3.11
C GLU A 104 -1.13 -3.16 -3.38
N ALA A 105 -0.49 -2.60 -2.35
CA ALA A 105 0.94 -2.34 -2.35
C ALA A 105 1.75 -3.61 -2.05
N THR A 106 2.78 -3.86 -2.86
CA THR A 106 3.69 -4.99 -2.69
C THR A 106 5.09 -4.64 -3.19
N VAL A 107 5.99 -5.61 -3.14
CA VAL A 107 7.37 -5.50 -3.63
C VAL A 107 7.60 -6.58 -4.68
N ASP A 108 8.34 -6.25 -5.74
CA ASP A 108 8.87 -7.29 -6.62
C ASP A 108 9.83 -8.15 -5.79
N ILE A 109 9.43 -9.39 -5.55
CA ILE A 109 10.14 -10.32 -4.68
C ILE A 109 11.58 -10.55 -5.18
N TRP A 110 11.82 -10.46 -6.48
CA TRP A 110 13.15 -10.61 -7.06
C TRP A 110 14.05 -9.42 -6.73
N SER A 111 13.47 -8.22 -6.67
CA SER A 111 14.19 -7.00 -6.28
C SER A 111 14.64 -6.99 -4.82
N LEU A 112 14.03 -7.83 -3.96
CA LEU A 112 14.43 -7.97 -2.56
C LEU A 112 15.79 -8.67 -2.36
N PHE A 113 16.26 -9.46 -3.33
CA PHE A 113 17.54 -10.16 -3.25
C PHE A 113 18.76 -9.27 -3.57
N GLY A 114 18.55 -7.97 -3.80
CA GLY A 114 19.58 -6.97 -4.10
C GLY A 114 19.75 -5.89 -3.01
N SER A 115 20.45 -4.81 -3.36
CA SER A 115 20.56 -3.65 -2.46
C SER A 115 19.20 -2.99 -2.29
N GLY A 116 18.91 -2.44 -1.10
CA GLY A 116 17.64 -1.75 -0.83
C GLY A 116 17.33 -0.60 -1.80
N LYS A 117 18.37 -0.03 -2.43
CA LYS A 117 18.27 1.05 -3.43
C LYS A 117 17.71 0.61 -4.78
N HIS A 118 17.78 -0.69 -5.09
CA HIS A 118 17.25 -1.26 -6.35
C HIS A 118 15.94 -2.00 -6.17
N ARG A 119 15.31 -1.88 -5.00
CA ARG A 119 14.00 -2.46 -4.79
C ARG A 119 12.98 -1.79 -5.70
N GLN A 120 12.12 -2.61 -6.27
CA GLN A 120 10.98 -2.21 -7.07
C GLN A 120 9.72 -2.50 -6.28
N TYR A 121 8.91 -1.48 -6.06
CA TYR A 121 7.60 -1.60 -5.44
C TYR A 121 6.51 -1.54 -6.51
N LEU A 122 5.41 -2.24 -6.24
CA LEU A 122 4.28 -2.31 -7.14
C LEU A 122 3.04 -1.93 -6.34
N ILE A 123 2.22 -1.04 -6.89
CA ILE A 123 0.87 -0.76 -6.41
C ILE A 123 -0.07 -1.31 -7.47
N LEU A 124 -0.69 -2.45 -7.17
CA LEU A 124 -1.56 -3.15 -8.10
C LEU A 124 -2.97 -2.60 -7.95
N LEU A 125 -3.53 -2.10 -9.05
CA LEU A 125 -4.83 -1.44 -9.11
C LEU A 125 -5.79 -2.33 -9.87
N ASN A 126 -6.85 -2.79 -9.23
CA ASN A 126 -7.75 -3.76 -9.85
C ASN A 126 -8.60 -3.14 -10.96
N ASP A 127 -8.47 -3.68 -12.17
CA ASP A 127 -9.20 -3.23 -13.37
C ASP A 127 -10.28 -4.22 -13.82
N ALA A 128 -10.52 -5.30 -13.06
CA ALA A 128 -11.55 -6.29 -13.34
C ALA A 128 -12.94 -5.65 -13.40
N GLN A 129 -13.83 -6.23 -14.21
CA GLN A 129 -15.21 -5.77 -14.39
C GLN A 129 -16.21 -6.82 -13.90
N ASN A 130 -17.38 -6.37 -13.46
CA ASN A 130 -18.47 -7.19 -12.95
C ASN A 130 -18.07 -8.00 -11.71
N THR A 131 -17.27 -7.39 -10.83
CA THR A 131 -16.81 -7.98 -9.58
C THR A 131 -17.54 -7.40 -8.38
N PHE A 132 -17.46 -8.10 -7.25
CA PHE A 132 -17.94 -7.58 -5.96
C PHE A 132 -17.32 -6.22 -5.59
N PHE A 133 -16.04 -6.01 -5.94
CA PHE A 133 -15.30 -4.81 -5.60
C PHE A 133 -15.54 -3.62 -6.54
N ASP A 134 -16.30 -3.79 -7.63
CA ASP A 134 -16.54 -2.77 -8.65
C ASP A 134 -16.86 -1.36 -8.09
N PRO A 135 -17.68 -1.19 -7.03
CA PRO A 135 -17.99 0.13 -6.48
C PRO A 135 -16.79 0.87 -5.87
N ILE A 136 -15.74 0.15 -5.46
CA ILE A 136 -14.57 0.71 -4.78
C ILE A 136 -13.27 0.56 -5.58
N LEU A 137 -13.35 0.11 -6.83
CA LEU A 137 -12.20 0.14 -7.74
C LEU A 137 -11.86 1.58 -8.12
N LEU A 138 -10.58 1.85 -8.40
CA LEU A 138 -10.09 3.22 -8.61
C LEU A 138 -10.92 4.02 -9.63
N ARG A 139 -11.40 3.36 -10.71
CA ARG A 139 -12.26 3.94 -11.74
C ARG A 139 -13.64 4.42 -11.27
N ALA A 140 -14.15 3.85 -10.18
CA ALA A 140 -15.47 4.16 -9.62
C ALA A 140 -15.40 5.29 -8.58
N LEU A 141 -14.19 5.59 -8.08
CA LEU A 141 -13.99 6.59 -7.04
C LEU A 141 -14.06 8.02 -7.59
N PRO A 142 -14.63 8.98 -6.85
CA PRO A 142 -14.44 10.41 -7.10
C PRO A 142 -12.95 10.79 -7.07
N PHE A 143 -12.57 11.82 -7.81
CA PHE A 143 -11.16 12.20 -8.01
C PHE A 143 -10.37 12.40 -6.70
N ASP A 144 -10.94 13.11 -5.72
CA ASP A 144 -10.28 13.30 -4.41
C ASP A 144 -10.10 11.97 -3.66
N ALA A 145 -11.07 11.06 -3.73
CA ALA A 145 -10.98 9.74 -3.13
C ALA A 145 -9.91 8.86 -3.83
N GLN A 146 -9.75 9.00 -5.16
CA GLN A 146 -8.66 8.34 -5.90
C GLN A 146 -7.30 8.79 -5.36
N VAL A 147 -7.08 10.11 -5.21
CA VAL A 147 -5.83 10.64 -4.65
C VAL A 147 -5.60 10.12 -3.23
N GLY A 148 -6.64 10.10 -2.41
CA GLY A 148 -6.57 9.67 -1.01
C GLY A 148 -6.15 8.22 -0.85
N ILE A 149 -6.79 7.31 -1.58
CA ILE A 149 -6.47 5.88 -1.47
C ILE A 149 -5.13 5.52 -2.14
N LEU A 150 -4.74 6.19 -3.23
CA LEU A 150 -3.39 6.04 -3.78
C LEU A 150 -2.32 6.53 -2.79
N ALA A 151 -2.61 7.60 -2.04
CA ALA A 151 -1.74 8.05 -0.96
C ALA A 151 -1.68 7.05 0.20
N HIS A 152 -2.75 6.31 0.51
CA HIS A 152 -2.73 5.21 1.48
C HIS A 152 -1.78 4.10 1.00
N GLU A 153 -1.85 3.68 -0.26
CA GLU A 153 -0.95 2.67 -0.83
C GLU A 153 0.52 3.11 -0.81
N LEU A 154 0.79 4.41 -1.00
CA LEU A 154 2.14 4.97 -0.83
C LEU A 154 2.60 4.94 0.63
N GLY A 155 1.69 5.02 1.60
CA GLY A 155 1.96 4.77 3.01
C GLY A 155 2.52 3.36 3.23
N HIS A 156 1.90 2.33 2.64
CA HIS A 156 2.43 0.96 2.67
C HIS A 156 3.84 0.89 2.08
N VAL A 157 4.07 1.48 0.90
CA VAL A 157 5.41 1.51 0.28
C VAL A 157 6.45 2.20 1.17
N ALA A 158 6.10 3.34 1.78
CA ALA A 158 6.98 4.06 2.71
C ALA A 158 7.33 3.23 3.95
N TYR A 159 6.41 2.38 4.41
CA TYR A 159 6.68 1.42 5.48
C TYR A 159 7.58 0.27 5.00
N TYR A 160 7.25 -0.38 3.88
CA TYR A 160 8.05 -1.48 3.33
C TYR A 160 9.49 -1.07 2.99
N HIS A 161 9.69 0.18 2.57
CA HIS A 161 11.02 0.71 2.26
C HIS A 161 11.98 0.70 3.45
N LYS A 162 11.45 0.75 4.68
CA LYS A 162 12.25 0.72 5.92
C LYS A 162 12.63 -0.69 6.35
N LEU A 163 12.00 -1.73 5.80
CA LEU A 163 12.18 -3.10 6.25
C LEU A 163 13.32 -3.82 5.53
N SER A 164 14.09 -4.64 6.24
CA SER A 164 14.94 -5.66 5.59
C SER A 164 14.09 -6.77 4.97
N LEU A 165 14.69 -7.60 4.11
CA LEU A 165 14.01 -8.76 3.50
C LEU A 165 13.37 -9.68 4.57
N PHE A 166 14.10 -9.98 5.65
CA PHE A 166 13.59 -10.86 6.70
C PHE A 166 12.48 -10.19 7.53
N GLN A 167 12.57 -8.87 7.76
CA GLN A 167 11.52 -8.12 8.44
C GLN A 167 10.25 -8.05 7.58
N PHE A 168 10.37 -7.84 6.27
CA PHE A 168 9.24 -7.89 5.36
C PHE A 168 8.53 -9.26 5.41
N GLY A 169 9.30 -10.35 5.40
CA GLY A 169 8.75 -11.69 5.60
C GLY A 169 8.05 -11.89 6.95
N LYS A 170 8.60 -11.33 8.03
CA LYS A 170 7.98 -11.37 9.37
C LYS A 170 6.69 -10.55 9.43
N TRP A 171 6.69 -9.37 8.80
CA TRP A 171 5.53 -8.51 8.66
C TRP A 171 4.42 -9.25 7.93
N GLY A 172 4.68 -9.84 6.76
CA GLY A 172 3.68 -10.60 6.00
C GLY A 172 3.10 -11.78 6.79
N LEU A 173 3.95 -12.51 7.54
CA LEU A 173 3.48 -13.57 8.42
C LEU A 173 2.55 -13.07 9.53
N LYS A 174 2.87 -11.94 10.17
CA LYS A 174 2.03 -11.35 11.21
C LYS A 174 0.74 -10.79 10.63
N TYR A 175 0.81 -10.09 9.51
CA TYR A 175 -0.33 -9.51 8.79
C TYR A 175 -1.39 -10.58 8.45
N LEU A 176 -0.96 -11.75 8.01
CA LEU A 176 -1.88 -12.86 7.67
C LEU A 176 -2.43 -13.61 8.89
N LYS A 177 -1.77 -13.57 10.06
CA LYS A 177 -2.10 -14.42 11.22
C LYS A 177 -2.71 -13.68 12.40
N SER A 178 -2.56 -12.37 12.48
CA SER A 178 -3.00 -11.56 13.62
C SER A 178 -3.87 -10.41 13.13
N ASN A 179 -5.18 -10.50 13.42
CA ASN A 179 -6.14 -9.46 13.09
C ASN A 179 -5.78 -8.13 13.76
N GLU A 180 -5.30 -8.17 15.00
CA GLU A 180 -4.83 -6.97 15.72
C GLU A 180 -3.63 -6.31 15.02
N PHE A 181 -2.62 -7.11 14.62
CA PHE A 181 -1.47 -6.58 13.89
C PHE A 181 -1.90 -5.96 12.56
N ARG A 182 -2.77 -6.64 11.83
CA ARG A 182 -3.30 -6.15 10.55
C ARG A 182 -4.12 -4.88 10.73
N ALA A 183 -5.03 -4.84 11.71
CA ALA A 183 -5.84 -3.66 12.01
C ALA A 183 -4.97 -2.47 12.44
N SER A 184 -4.01 -2.68 13.34
CA SER A 184 -3.05 -1.63 13.71
C SER A 184 -2.27 -1.11 12.49
N HIS A 185 -1.83 -2.02 11.60
CA HIS A 185 -1.10 -1.63 10.40
C HIS A 185 -1.95 -0.80 9.45
N GLU A 186 -3.10 -1.31 9.00
CA GLU A 186 -3.99 -0.61 8.07
C GLU A 186 -4.50 0.73 8.62
N ARG A 187 -4.94 0.76 9.89
CA ARG A 187 -5.43 2.00 10.52
C ARG A 187 -4.33 3.05 10.65
N THR A 188 -3.09 2.65 10.93
CA THR A 188 -1.98 3.62 10.96
C THR A 188 -1.50 3.99 9.55
N THR A 189 -1.72 3.15 8.54
CA THR A 189 -1.56 3.51 7.12
C THR A 189 -2.58 4.58 6.71
N ASP A 190 -3.83 4.51 7.17
CA ASP A 190 -4.86 5.54 6.90
C ASP A 190 -4.48 6.94 7.43
N LEU A 191 -3.60 7.00 8.44
CA LEU A 191 -3.05 8.27 8.94
C LEU A 191 -1.93 8.82 8.05
N MET A 192 -1.32 8.01 7.19
CA MET A 192 -0.20 8.45 6.36
C MET A 192 -0.61 9.54 5.36
N PRO A 193 -1.73 9.44 4.62
CA PRO A 193 -2.22 10.57 3.82
C PRO A 193 -2.42 11.85 4.64
N VAL A 194 -2.98 11.74 5.85
CA VAL A 194 -3.16 12.89 6.76
C VAL A 194 -1.81 13.53 7.07
N TYR A 195 -0.82 12.74 7.43
CA TYR A 195 0.53 13.21 7.75
C TYR A 195 1.28 13.79 6.54
N HIS A 196 0.86 13.48 5.32
CA HIS A 196 1.44 14.03 4.09
C HIS A 196 0.57 15.14 3.47
N GLY A 197 -0.39 15.68 4.22
CA GLY A 197 -1.22 16.83 3.79
C GLY A 197 -2.43 16.47 2.93
N LEU A 198 -2.68 15.18 2.69
CA LEU A 198 -3.83 14.66 1.93
C LEU A 198 -4.97 14.15 2.85
N GLY A 199 -5.14 14.81 4.00
CA GLY A 199 -6.15 14.42 5.00
C GLY A 199 -7.58 14.47 4.47
N SER A 200 -7.94 15.55 3.75
CA SER A 200 -9.27 15.66 3.13
C SER A 200 -9.53 14.57 2.10
N GLN A 201 -8.51 14.19 1.32
CA GLN A 201 -8.63 13.18 0.28
C GLN A 201 -8.87 11.77 0.85
N ILE A 202 -8.13 11.37 1.89
CA ILE A 202 -8.38 10.06 2.54
C ILE A 202 -9.71 10.05 3.30
N TYR A 203 -10.11 11.18 3.90
CA TYR A 203 -11.44 11.35 4.50
C TYR A 203 -12.55 11.14 3.45
N GLN A 204 -12.41 11.72 2.26
CA GLN A 204 -13.37 11.56 1.18
C GLN A 204 -13.47 10.11 0.68
N TYR A 205 -12.35 9.37 0.62
CA TYR A 205 -12.39 7.94 0.33
C TYR A 205 -13.15 7.15 1.42
N ALA A 206 -12.80 7.37 2.69
CA ALA A 206 -13.44 6.70 3.82
C ALA A 206 -14.94 6.97 3.89
N SER A 207 -15.36 8.20 3.54
CA SER A 207 -16.76 8.61 3.47
C SER A 207 -17.47 7.99 2.27
N PHE A 208 -16.84 7.99 1.09
CA PHE A 208 -17.39 7.39 -0.12
C PHE A 208 -17.72 5.90 0.07
N VAL A 209 -16.78 5.12 0.61
CA VAL A 209 -16.98 3.68 0.87
C VAL A 209 -18.17 3.42 1.81
N ARG A 210 -18.39 4.29 2.80
CA ARG A 210 -19.41 4.08 3.86
C ARG A 210 -20.77 4.67 3.53
N ASN A 211 -20.79 5.79 2.80
CA ASN A 211 -21.96 6.64 2.69
C ASN A 211 -22.49 6.74 1.26
N ASP A 212 -21.69 6.44 0.23
CA ASP A 212 -22.17 6.54 -1.14
C ASP A 212 -23.20 5.44 -1.46
N PRO A 213 -24.35 5.76 -2.08
CA PRO A 213 -25.37 4.78 -2.43
C PRO A 213 -24.86 3.62 -3.30
N THR A 214 -23.85 3.85 -4.14
CA THR A 214 -23.24 2.82 -5.00
C THR A 214 -22.46 1.79 -4.19
N CYS A 215 -21.90 2.18 -3.05
CA CYS A 215 -21.15 1.32 -2.13
C CYS A 215 -22.04 0.61 -1.10
N LYS A 216 -23.29 1.03 -0.92
CA LYS A 216 -24.17 0.57 0.17
C LYS A 216 -24.20 -0.95 0.33
N SER A 217 -24.40 -1.69 -0.76
CA SER A 217 -24.48 -3.15 -0.71
C SER A 217 -23.16 -3.78 -0.27
N LEU A 218 -22.03 -3.30 -0.81
CA LEU A 218 -20.69 -3.75 -0.41
C LEU A 218 -20.43 -3.44 1.07
N TYR A 219 -20.71 -2.21 1.50
CA TYR A 219 -20.47 -1.80 2.88
C TYR A 219 -21.33 -2.59 3.87
N GLU A 220 -22.61 -2.81 3.58
CA GLU A 220 -23.49 -3.61 4.45
C GLU A 220 -23.00 -5.06 4.60
N MET A 221 -22.40 -5.65 3.56
CA MET A 221 -21.84 -7.01 3.59
C MET A 221 -20.49 -7.09 4.32
N GLU A 222 -19.64 -6.07 4.17
CA GLU A 222 -18.26 -6.08 4.67
C GLU A 222 -18.03 -5.09 5.83
N LYS A 223 -19.10 -4.59 6.46
CA LYS A 223 -19.05 -3.54 7.49
C LYS A 223 -18.06 -3.85 8.60
N ASP A 224 -18.15 -5.06 9.17
CA ASP A 224 -17.31 -5.48 10.28
C ASP A 224 -15.84 -5.54 9.86
N PHE A 225 -15.56 -5.99 8.63
CA PHE A 225 -14.21 -5.99 8.07
C PHE A 225 -13.69 -4.57 7.88
N ILE A 226 -14.46 -3.72 7.18
CA ILE A 226 -14.09 -2.34 6.85
C ILE A 226 -13.83 -1.53 8.11
N ASP A 227 -14.73 -1.58 9.10
CA ASP A 227 -14.61 -0.77 10.31
C ASP A 227 -13.60 -1.35 11.32
N THR A 228 -13.23 -2.64 11.21
CA THR A 228 -12.13 -3.21 12.01
C THR A 228 -10.77 -2.78 11.48
N TYR A 229 -10.56 -2.86 10.16
CA TYR A 229 -9.24 -2.69 9.56
C TYR A 229 -8.95 -1.26 9.12
N TYR A 230 -9.94 -0.45 8.79
CA TYR A 230 -9.74 0.90 8.27
C TYR A 230 -10.38 1.94 9.17
N MET A 231 -9.77 3.11 9.24
CA MET A 231 -10.34 4.24 9.96
C MET A 231 -11.66 4.68 9.31
N THR A 232 -12.61 5.07 10.15
CA THR A 232 -13.86 5.67 9.69
C THR A 232 -13.62 7.12 9.24
N ASP A 233 -14.51 7.62 8.39
CA ASP A 233 -14.56 9.04 8.03
C ASP A 233 -14.66 9.92 9.29
N ARG A 234 -15.42 9.50 10.30
CA ARG A 234 -15.48 10.20 11.59
C ARG A 234 -14.13 10.24 12.33
N GLU A 235 -13.46 9.10 12.46
CA GLU A 235 -12.17 9.04 13.14
C GLU A 235 -11.10 9.87 12.41
N LEU A 236 -11.09 9.82 11.08
CA LEU A 236 -10.21 10.68 10.27
C LEU A 236 -10.54 12.16 10.48
N TRP A 237 -11.83 12.52 10.50
CA TRP A 237 -12.25 13.90 10.75
C TRP A 237 -11.75 14.42 12.09
N GLU A 238 -11.85 13.61 13.15
CA GLU A 238 -11.35 13.96 14.49
C GLU A 238 -9.83 14.24 14.43
N VAL A 239 -9.05 13.35 13.81
CA VAL A 239 -7.58 13.53 13.69
C VAL A 239 -7.17 14.71 12.80
N ILE A 240 -7.92 15.00 11.74
CA ILE A 240 -7.60 16.11 10.81
C ILE A 240 -7.81 17.48 11.47
N ASN A 241 -8.76 17.58 12.41
CA ASN A 241 -9.16 18.85 13.04
C ASN A 241 -8.59 19.05 14.46
N GLU A 242 -7.70 18.17 14.91
CA GLU A 242 -6.89 18.33 16.14
C GLU A 242 -5.66 19.23 15.92
#